data_AF-A0A948CWK6-F1
#
_entry.id   AF-A0A948CWK6-F1
#
_cell.length_a   1.000
_cell.length_b   1.000
_cell.length_c   1.000
_cell.angle_alpha   90.00
_cell.angle_beta   90.00
_cell.angle_gamma   90.00
#
_symmetry.space_group_name_H-M   'P 1'
#
loop_
_entity.id
_entity.type
_entity.pdbx_description
1 polymer ?
#
loop_
_entity_poly.entity_id
_entity_poly.type
_entity_poly.pdbx_seq_one_letter_code
_entity_poly.pdbx_strand_id
1 'polypeptide(L)'
;MSAVEKKEIEYLASWLLDTIIDFHVHCHGIFRNYRMVNEKAKTVSEMVNFFEYENHVEIFSSVFSGISWQWSMMGLPFAADEEENNSAMLRISKIDRRVIPIYTMTRNIDEARLKSAFSKGFAGLKMYPSNEQKIGKTRIDDVFPEKIIRIVDKFQSFLVLHLPKNLIQHIDELTALAKKYKKATFLVAHMGNHQEKEDGVAEAFFAISSYRNIYLDTSFNASSEIISLALRLIGPDRIVFGSDAPLAFLRGKWEKSLIYNSIRIKGREKWSWLDPKEFESYMNVRISGCYTLNVLRLQGIQSFLWALKILLNKK
;
A
#
# COMPACT_ATOMS: atom_id res chain seq x y z
N MET A 1 6.42 19.16 -12.55
CA MET A 1 7.24 18.07 -13.11
C MET A 1 8.29 18.67 -14.03
N SER A 2 9.55 18.27 -13.91
CA SER A 2 10.65 18.69 -14.77
C SER A 2 10.60 17.99 -16.14
N ALA A 3 11.30 18.53 -17.13
CA ALA A 3 11.39 17.91 -18.46
C ALA A 3 12.03 16.52 -18.43
N VAL A 4 13.01 16.30 -17.53
CA VAL A 4 13.66 14.99 -17.34
C VAL A 4 12.67 13.97 -16.80
N GLU A 5 11.92 14.33 -15.77
CA GLU A 5 10.87 13.48 -15.18
C GLU A 5 9.81 13.08 -16.20
N LYS A 6 9.38 14.03 -17.03
CA LYS A 6 8.41 13.77 -18.09
C LYS A 6 8.92 12.72 -19.08
N LYS A 7 10.18 12.84 -19.51
CA LYS A 7 10.81 11.89 -20.44
C LYS A 7 11.00 10.50 -19.84
N GLU A 8 11.36 10.41 -18.56
CA GLU A 8 11.45 9.14 -17.85
C GLU A 8 10.08 8.46 -17.71
N ILE A 9 9.05 9.23 -17.39
CA ILE A 9 7.67 8.75 -17.32
C ILE A 9 7.18 8.26 -18.69
N GLU A 10 7.39 9.03 -19.76
CA GLU A 10 7.05 8.62 -21.12
C GLU A 10 7.78 7.33 -21.51
N TYR A 11 9.07 7.21 -21.14
CA TYR A 11 9.82 5.97 -21.31
C TYR A 11 9.19 4.83 -20.53
N LEU A 12 8.90 4.96 -19.23
CA LEU A 12 8.26 3.89 -18.44
C LEU A 12 6.86 3.52 -18.95
N ALA A 13 6.08 4.52 -19.36
CA ALA A 13 4.75 4.36 -19.95
C ALA A 13 4.80 3.51 -21.22
N SER A 14 5.86 3.63 -22.03
CA SER A 14 6.02 2.79 -23.23
C SER A 14 6.21 1.28 -22.95
N TRP A 15 6.43 0.90 -21.70
CA TRP A 15 6.58 -0.50 -21.25
C TRP A 15 5.35 -1.02 -20.54
N LEU A 16 4.40 -0.13 -20.25
CA LEU A 16 3.20 -0.46 -19.52
C LEU A 16 2.14 -1.03 -20.46
N LEU A 17 1.30 -1.90 -19.89
CA LEU A 17 0.11 -2.38 -20.58
C LEU A 17 -0.87 -1.22 -20.79
N ASP A 18 -1.82 -1.39 -21.71
CA ASP A 18 -2.89 -0.41 -21.98
C ASP A 18 -3.73 -0.09 -20.74
N THR A 19 -3.69 -0.94 -19.70
CA THR A 19 -4.36 -0.74 -18.42
C THR A 19 -3.48 -1.14 -17.24
N ILE A 20 -3.47 -0.30 -16.20
CA ILE A 20 -2.82 -0.57 -14.90
C ILE A 20 -3.89 -0.66 -13.82
N ILE A 21 -3.75 -1.62 -12.92
CA ILE A 21 -4.54 -1.67 -11.68
C ILE A 21 -3.57 -1.55 -10.52
N ASP A 22 -3.74 -0.50 -9.72
CA ASP A 22 -3.01 -0.32 -8.48
C ASP A 22 -3.85 -0.85 -7.32
N PHE A 23 -3.41 -1.95 -6.72
CA PHE A 23 -4.17 -2.67 -5.70
C PHE A 23 -4.05 -2.10 -4.28
N HIS A 24 -3.26 -1.04 -4.08
CA HIS A 24 -2.95 -0.51 -2.75
C HIS A 24 -2.90 1.02 -2.76
N VAL A 25 -4.06 1.66 -2.72
CA VAL A 25 -4.19 3.12 -2.68
C VAL A 25 -5.02 3.55 -1.48
N HIS A 26 -4.53 4.56 -0.76
CA HIS A 26 -5.25 5.23 0.31
C HIS A 26 -5.74 6.58 -0.18
N CYS A 27 -6.98 6.93 0.15
CA CYS A 27 -7.58 8.21 -0.21
C CYS A 27 -8.30 8.79 1.01
N HIS A 28 -8.26 10.11 1.14
CA HIS A 28 -9.09 10.82 2.09
C HIS A 28 -10.51 10.92 1.55
N GLY A 29 -11.53 10.63 2.37
CA GLY A 29 -12.90 11.03 2.04
C GLY A 29 -13.04 12.56 2.01
N ILE A 30 -14.04 13.11 1.32
CA ILE A 30 -14.34 14.54 1.41
C ILE A 30 -15.04 14.80 2.75
N PHE A 31 -14.36 15.43 3.71
CA PHE A 31 -14.94 15.74 5.03
C PHE A 31 -15.30 17.22 5.12
N ARG A 32 -16.58 17.53 5.31
CA ARG A 32 -17.05 18.92 5.50
C ARG A 32 -16.54 19.58 6.79
N ASN A 33 -15.99 18.82 7.75
CA ASN A 33 -15.59 19.30 9.08
C ASN A 33 -14.19 18.82 9.52
N TYR A 34 -13.25 18.62 8.59
CA TYR A 34 -11.91 18.18 8.97
C TYR A 34 -11.15 19.26 9.74
N ARG A 35 -10.78 18.96 10.99
CA ARG A 35 -9.72 19.68 11.69
C ARG A 35 -8.39 19.04 11.29
N MET A 36 -7.62 19.71 10.42
CA MET A 36 -6.17 19.57 10.49
C MET A 36 -5.77 19.93 11.91
N VAL A 37 -5.18 19.01 12.67
CA VAL A 37 -3.75 19.04 13.02
C VAL A 37 -3.42 17.71 13.70
N ASN A 38 -2.43 16.97 13.20
CA ASN A 38 -1.61 16.17 14.11
C ASN A 38 -0.43 17.07 14.48
N GLU A 39 -0.53 17.81 15.59
CA GLU A 39 0.48 18.81 15.99
C GLU A 39 1.88 18.18 16.11
N LYS A 40 1.94 16.86 16.27
CA LYS A 40 3.17 16.06 16.22
C LYS A 40 2.86 14.68 15.64
N ALA A 41 2.79 14.55 14.31
CA ALA A 41 2.75 13.24 13.64
C ALA A 41 3.79 12.31 14.29
N LYS A 42 3.44 11.11 14.74
CA LYS A 42 4.37 10.18 15.40
C LYS A 42 4.98 9.17 14.43
N THR A 43 4.34 8.98 13.29
CA THR A 43 4.75 8.06 12.23
C THR A 43 4.76 8.77 10.88
N VAL A 44 5.42 8.17 9.88
CA VAL A 44 5.43 8.73 8.52
C VAL A 44 4.05 8.76 7.89
N SER A 45 3.25 7.74 8.15
CA SER A 45 1.91 7.62 7.60
C SER A 45 0.96 8.69 8.16
N GLU A 46 1.15 9.11 9.41
CA GLU A 46 0.47 10.27 10.03
C GLU A 46 0.95 11.64 9.50
N MET A 47 1.94 11.68 8.59
CA MET A 47 2.33 12.93 7.93
C MET A 47 1.42 13.23 6.74
N VAL A 48 0.78 12.23 6.14
CA VAL A 48 -0.23 12.46 5.10
C VAL A 48 -1.62 12.38 5.71
N ASN A 49 -2.07 13.55 6.17
CA ASN A 49 -3.37 13.68 6.83
C ASN A 49 -4.49 14.05 5.87
N PHE A 50 -4.17 14.36 4.61
CA PHE A 50 -5.12 14.79 3.60
C PHE A 50 -4.57 14.53 2.20
N PHE A 51 -5.31 13.78 1.40
CA PHE A 51 -5.04 13.57 -0.03
C PHE A 51 -6.32 13.05 -0.68
N GLU A 52 -7.01 13.90 -1.42
CA GLU A 52 -8.35 13.61 -1.94
C GLU A 52 -8.29 12.91 -3.30
N TYR A 53 -9.46 12.40 -3.70
CA TYR A 53 -9.65 11.67 -4.94
C TYR A 53 -9.15 12.45 -6.16
N GLU A 54 -9.46 13.74 -6.22
CA GLU A 54 -9.09 14.65 -7.29
C GLU A 54 -7.57 14.78 -7.41
N ASN A 55 -6.83 14.74 -6.29
CA ASN A 55 -5.37 14.74 -6.31
C ASN A 55 -4.81 13.45 -6.90
N HIS A 56 -5.43 12.30 -6.64
CA HIS A 56 -5.04 11.04 -7.31
C HIS A 56 -5.27 11.11 -8.81
N VAL A 57 -6.43 11.63 -9.25
CA VAL A 57 -6.75 11.80 -10.67
C VAL A 57 -5.76 12.72 -11.36
N GLU A 58 -5.45 13.86 -10.77
CA GLU A 58 -4.48 14.82 -11.32
C GLU A 58 -3.09 14.19 -11.51
N ILE A 59 -2.58 13.51 -10.48
CA ILE A 59 -1.25 12.87 -10.55
C ILE A 59 -1.25 11.72 -11.55
N PHE A 60 -2.20 10.78 -11.46
CA PHE A 60 -2.21 9.64 -12.38
C PHE A 60 -2.46 10.07 -13.82
N SER A 61 -3.30 11.07 -14.08
CA SER A 61 -3.51 11.57 -15.46
C SER A 61 -2.25 12.22 -16.03
N SER A 62 -1.46 12.87 -15.17
CA SER A 62 -0.19 13.48 -15.56
C SER A 62 0.90 12.44 -15.83
N VAL A 63 0.90 11.34 -15.08
CA VAL A 63 1.97 10.33 -15.14
C VAL A 63 1.65 9.22 -16.13
N PHE A 64 0.42 8.74 -16.15
CA PHE A 64 -0.02 7.62 -17.00
C PHE A 64 -0.84 8.13 -18.19
N SER A 65 -0.39 9.24 -18.79
CA SER A 65 -1.04 9.80 -19.98
C SER A 65 -1.09 8.76 -21.10
N GLY A 66 -2.30 8.50 -21.62
CA GLY A 66 -2.53 7.49 -22.66
C GLY A 66 -2.67 6.05 -22.16
N ILE A 67 -2.50 5.80 -20.86
CA ILE A 67 -2.73 4.49 -20.24
C ILE A 67 -4.05 4.56 -19.47
N SER A 68 -4.86 3.50 -19.51
CA SER A 68 -6.03 3.40 -18.62
C SER A 68 -5.61 2.94 -17.22
N TRP A 69 -6.27 3.39 -16.17
CA TRP A 69 -5.96 2.94 -14.81
C TRP A 69 -7.18 2.67 -13.95
N GLN A 70 -7.01 1.81 -12.97
CA GLN A 70 -7.94 1.54 -11.88
C GLN A 70 -7.22 1.50 -10.53
N TRP A 71 -7.96 1.74 -9.46
CA TRP A 71 -7.48 1.75 -8.10
C TRP A 71 -8.34 0.86 -7.21
N SER A 72 -7.69 -0.05 -6.49
CA SER A 72 -8.23 -0.57 -5.24
C SER A 72 -7.98 0.46 -4.15
N MET A 73 -9.02 1.21 -3.80
CA MET A 73 -8.91 2.41 -2.99
C MET A 73 -9.57 2.24 -1.64
N MET A 74 -8.84 2.60 -0.58
CA MET A 74 -9.27 2.50 0.82
C MET A 74 -9.15 3.85 1.53
N GLY A 75 -9.96 4.06 2.56
CA GLY A 75 -9.86 5.28 3.37
C GLY A 75 -8.51 5.38 4.09
N LEU A 76 -7.95 6.60 4.18
CA LEU A 76 -6.78 6.85 5.01
C LEU A 76 -7.09 6.51 6.48
N PRO A 77 -6.25 5.73 7.17
CA PRO A 77 -6.55 5.23 8.51
C PRO A 77 -6.26 6.23 9.64
N PHE A 78 -5.82 7.44 9.32
CA PHE A 78 -5.38 8.44 10.28
C PHE A 78 -6.37 9.61 10.34
N ALA A 79 -6.71 10.03 11.56
CA ALA A 79 -7.46 11.26 11.87
C ALA A 79 -8.85 11.42 11.26
N ALA A 80 -9.41 10.39 10.63
CA ALA A 80 -10.71 10.43 9.96
C ALA A 80 -11.71 9.45 10.59
N ASP A 81 -12.99 9.82 10.52
CA ASP A 81 -14.10 8.94 10.86
C ASP A 81 -14.11 7.73 9.90
N GLU A 82 -13.99 6.52 10.46
CA GLU A 82 -13.96 5.27 9.68
C GLU A 82 -15.21 5.08 8.83
N GLU A 83 -16.39 5.46 9.34
CA GLU A 83 -17.65 5.32 8.62
C GLU A 83 -17.73 6.25 7.43
N GLU A 84 -17.33 7.50 7.64
CA GLU A 84 -17.37 8.51 6.58
C GLU A 84 -16.32 8.21 5.50
N ASN A 85 -15.13 7.73 5.88
CA ASN A 85 -14.13 7.24 4.94
C ASN A 85 -14.68 6.12 4.03
N ASN A 86 -15.25 5.09 4.64
CA ASN A 86 -15.87 3.99 3.89
C ASN A 86 -17.01 4.49 2.99
N SER A 87 -17.88 5.35 3.52
CA SER A 87 -18.99 5.93 2.76
C SER A 87 -18.49 6.75 1.57
N ALA A 88 -17.41 7.52 1.73
CA ALA A 88 -16.77 8.26 0.66
C ALA A 88 -16.21 7.33 -0.43
N MET A 89 -15.49 6.26 -0.07
CA MET A 89 -14.97 5.29 -1.05
C MET A 89 -16.08 4.66 -1.87
N LEU A 90 -17.18 4.28 -1.21
CA LEU A 90 -18.34 3.72 -1.89
C LEU A 90 -19.02 4.76 -2.81
N ARG A 91 -19.16 6.02 -2.39
CA ARG A 91 -19.69 7.10 -3.25
C ARG A 91 -18.82 7.32 -4.47
N ILE A 92 -17.50 7.43 -4.29
CA ILE A 92 -16.53 7.62 -5.38
C ILE A 92 -16.63 6.46 -6.38
N SER A 93 -16.68 5.20 -5.92
CA SER A 93 -16.80 4.03 -6.81
C SER A 93 -18.07 4.00 -7.68
N LYS A 94 -19.13 4.71 -7.26
CA LYS A 94 -20.37 4.83 -8.04
C LYS A 94 -20.28 5.93 -9.11
N ILE A 95 -19.44 6.94 -8.87
CA ILE A 95 -19.21 8.06 -9.79
C ILE A 95 -18.13 7.69 -10.80
N ASP A 96 -17.08 7.02 -10.34
CA ASP A 96 -15.93 6.63 -11.15
C ASP A 96 -15.67 5.13 -11.07
N ARG A 97 -15.89 4.45 -12.20
CA ARG A 97 -15.72 2.99 -12.31
C ARG A 97 -14.26 2.54 -12.25
N ARG A 98 -13.30 3.48 -12.26
CA ARG A 98 -11.89 3.18 -12.01
C ARG A 98 -11.65 2.82 -10.54
N VAL A 99 -12.57 3.12 -9.64
CA VAL A 99 -12.40 2.87 -8.21
C VAL A 99 -13.09 1.56 -7.79
N ILE A 100 -12.27 0.65 -7.28
CA ILE A 100 -12.66 -0.58 -6.60
C ILE A 100 -12.61 -0.29 -5.09
N PRO A 101 -13.75 -0.15 -4.39
CA PRO A 101 -13.76 0.31 -3.01
C PRO A 101 -13.37 -0.81 -2.06
N ILE A 102 -12.46 -0.50 -1.14
CA ILE A 102 -11.98 -1.40 -0.08
C ILE A 102 -12.44 -0.88 1.27
N TYR A 103 -13.06 -1.77 2.03
CA TYR A 103 -13.58 -1.44 3.35
C TYR A 103 -12.41 -1.34 4.33
N THR A 104 -12.39 -0.30 5.15
CA THR A 104 -11.44 -0.15 6.25
C THR A 104 -12.12 -0.39 7.59
N MET A 105 -11.43 -1.06 8.50
CA MET A 105 -11.97 -1.34 9.83
C MET A 105 -10.86 -1.41 10.88
N THR A 106 -11.10 -0.83 12.05
CA THR A 106 -10.27 -1.04 13.26
C THR A 106 -10.54 -2.41 13.89
N ARG A 107 -9.97 -2.68 15.08
CA ARG A 107 -10.33 -3.89 15.85
C ARG A 107 -11.68 -3.80 16.57
N ASN A 108 -12.41 -2.70 16.43
CA ASN A 108 -13.79 -2.58 16.93
C ASN A 108 -14.74 -3.31 15.97
N ILE A 109 -14.71 -4.64 16.03
CA ILE A 109 -15.36 -5.50 15.04
C ILE A 109 -16.87 -5.43 15.13
N ASP A 110 -17.50 -5.05 14.01
CA ASP A 110 -18.92 -5.23 13.73
C ASP A 110 -19.11 -6.15 12.51
N GLU A 111 -19.48 -7.42 12.77
CA GLU A 111 -19.70 -8.40 11.71
C GLU A 111 -20.90 -8.06 10.81
N ALA A 112 -21.97 -7.47 11.36
CA ALA A 112 -23.17 -7.15 10.59
C ALA A 112 -22.86 -6.04 9.59
N ARG A 113 -22.10 -5.05 10.04
CA ARG A 113 -21.63 -3.96 9.21
C ARG A 113 -20.67 -4.41 8.12
N LEU A 114 -19.71 -5.29 8.43
CA LEU A 114 -18.81 -5.84 7.41
C LEU A 114 -19.60 -6.64 6.34
N LYS A 115 -20.56 -7.47 6.74
CA LYS A 115 -21.44 -8.19 5.80
C LYS A 115 -22.26 -7.22 4.94
N SER A 116 -22.76 -6.13 5.53
CA SER A 116 -23.46 -5.07 4.80
C SER A 116 -22.52 -4.36 3.82
N ALA A 117 -21.27 -4.10 4.19
CA ALA A 117 -20.29 -3.48 3.31
C ALA A 117 -20.04 -4.32 2.06
N PHE A 118 -19.73 -5.61 2.21
CA PHE A 118 -19.58 -6.49 1.03
C PHE A 118 -20.84 -6.57 0.18
N SER A 119 -22.03 -6.61 0.80
CA SER A 119 -23.31 -6.58 0.07
C SER A 119 -23.55 -5.27 -0.68
N LYS A 120 -22.93 -4.15 -0.25
CA LYS A 120 -23.03 -2.84 -0.89
C LYS A 120 -22.03 -2.64 -2.04
N GLY A 121 -21.11 -3.59 -2.27
CA GLY A 121 -20.17 -3.56 -3.39
C GLY A 121 -18.71 -3.31 -3.02
N PHE A 122 -18.35 -3.33 -1.73
CA PHE A 122 -16.93 -3.38 -1.35
C PHE A 122 -16.28 -4.69 -1.82
N ALA A 123 -15.13 -4.59 -2.48
CA ALA A 123 -14.45 -5.76 -3.08
C ALA A 123 -13.49 -6.47 -2.11
N GLY A 124 -13.04 -5.76 -1.08
CA GLY A 124 -12.07 -6.25 -0.12
C GLY A 124 -12.09 -5.51 1.20
N LEU A 125 -11.23 -5.93 2.11
CA LEU A 125 -11.09 -5.38 3.46
C LEU A 125 -9.61 -5.13 3.79
N LYS A 126 -9.34 -4.00 4.44
CA LYS A 126 -8.07 -3.70 5.11
C LYS A 126 -8.34 -3.37 6.58
N MET A 127 -7.69 -4.07 7.49
CA MET A 127 -7.76 -3.74 8.91
C MET A 127 -6.64 -2.77 9.32
N TYR A 128 -7.01 -1.76 10.12
CA TYR A 128 -6.10 -0.77 10.70
C TYR A 128 -6.26 -0.73 12.22
N PRO A 129 -5.61 -1.64 12.96
CA PRO A 129 -5.57 -1.54 14.41
C PRO A 129 -4.90 -0.22 14.82
N SER A 130 -5.46 0.47 15.82
CA SER A 130 -4.79 1.60 16.48
C SER A 130 -3.46 1.18 17.11
N ASN A 131 -2.60 2.15 17.48
CA ASN A 131 -1.32 1.82 18.12
C ASN A 131 -1.54 1.05 19.45
N GLU A 132 -2.55 1.42 20.23
CA GLU A 132 -2.96 0.73 21.45
C GLU A 132 -3.42 -0.70 21.13
N GLN A 133 -4.20 -0.86 20.06
CA GLN A 133 -4.68 -2.16 19.58
C GLN A 133 -3.57 -3.07 19.02
N LYS A 134 -2.36 -2.54 18.76
CA LYS A 134 -1.17 -3.30 18.33
C LYS A 134 -0.27 -3.74 19.49
N ILE A 135 -0.45 -3.21 20.70
CA ILE A 135 0.44 -3.55 21.82
C ILE A 135 0.35 -5.05 22.13
N GLY A 136 1.51 -5.72 22.13
CA GLY A 136 1.62 -7.16 22.36
C GLY A 136 1.00 -8.04 21.27
N LYS A 137 0.60 -7.44 20.14
CA LYS A 137 -0.03 -8.15 19.02
C LYS A 137 1.03 -8.57 18.03
N THR A 138 1.20 -9.88 17.90
CA THR A 138 2.32 -10.45 17.13
C THR A 138 1.87 -11.46 16.12
N ARG A 139 0.59 -11.87 16.10
CA ARG A 139 0.04 -12.93 15.24
C ARG A 139 -0.88 -12.37 14.17
N ILE A 140 -1.13 -13.12 13.09
CA ILE A 140 -2.09 -12.69 12.06
C ILE A 140 -3.49 -12.58 12.66
N ASP A 141 -3.88 -13.51 13.53
CA ASP A 141 -5.18 -13.52 14.21
C ASP A 141 -5.40 -12.30 15.12
N ASP A 142 -4.33 -11.67 15.58
CA ASP A 142 -4.41 -10.42 16.31
C ASP A 142 -4.83 -9.26 15.40
N VAL A 143 -4.42 -9.25 14.13
CA VAL A 143 -4.79 -8.17 13.21
C VAL A 143 -6.10 -8.50 12.50
N PHE A 144 -6.26 -9.75 12.06
CA PHE A 144 -7.43 -10.28 11.36
C PHE A 144 -7.98 -11.48 12.12
N PRO A 145 -8.84 -11.27 13.14
CA PRO A 145 -9.45 -12.38 13.87
C PRO A 145 -10.21 -13.32 12.93
N GLU A 146 -10.18 -14.62 13.22
CA GLU A 146 -10.72 -15.66 12.34
C GLU A 146 -12.18 -15.40 11.90
N LYS A 147 -13.01 -14.82 12.79
CA LYS A 147 -14.39 -14.44 12.47
C LYS A 147 -14.52 -13.47 11.29
N ILE A 148 -13.54 -12.60 11.08
CA ILE A 148 -13.46 -11.68 9.94
C ILE A 148 -13.08 -12.43 8.67
N ILE A 149 -12.05 -13.27 8.75
CA ILE A 149 -11.57 -14.07 7.61
C ILE A 149 -12.69 -14.99 7.10
N ARG A 150 -13.47 -15.58 8.01
CA ARG A 150 -14.67 -16.36 7.68
C ARG A 150 -15.71 -15.56 6.89
N ILE A 151 -15.91 -14.28 7.22
CA ILE A 151 -16.83 -13.42 6.46
C ILE A 151 -16.27 -13.15 5.07
N VAL A 152 -15.00 -12.79 4.97
CA VAL A 152 -14.33 -12.55 3.68
C VAL A 152 -14.43 -13.78 2.78
N ASP A 153 -14.16 -14.97 3.32
CA ASP A 153 -14.28 -16.24 2.59
C ASP A 153 -15.70 -16.48 2.08
N LYS A 154 -16.71 -16.24 2.94
CA LYS A 154 -18.12 -16.37 2.58
C LYS A 154 -18.52 -15.44 1.41
N PHE A 155 -17.98 -14.23 1.38
CA PHE A 155 -18.24 -13.24 0.32
C PHE A 155 -17.27 -13.35 -0.86
N GLN A 156 -16.31 -14.29 -0.83
CA GLN A 156 -15.29 -14.48 -1.87
C GLN A 156 -14.50 -13.20 -2.16
N SER A 157 -14.26 -12.41 -1.11
CA SER A 157 -13.56 -11.12 -1.18
C SER A 157 -12.07 -11.30 -0.87
N PHE A 158 -11.31 -10.20 -0.94
CA PHE A 158 -9.89 -10.21 -0.58
C PHE A 158 -9.58 -9.38 0.66
N LEU A 159 -8.48 -9.74 1.31
CA LEU A 159 -7.88 -9.02 2.43
C LEU A 159 -6.58 -8.39 1.97
N VAL A 160 -6.43 -7.08 2.16
CA VAL A 160 -5.11 -6.45 2.07
C VAL A 160 -4.40 -6.69 3.42
N LEU A 161 -3.68 -7.79 3.51
CA LEU A 161 -3.05 -8.28 4.74
C LEU A 161 -1.71 -7.60 4.97
N HIS A 162 -1.68 -6.63 5.89
CA HIS A 162 -0.41 -6.18 6.47
C HIS A 162 -0.02 -7.11 7.60
N LEU A 163 1.08 -7.85 7.42
CA LEU A 163 1.59 -8.78 8.42
C LEU A 163 2.08 -8.01 9.66
N PRO A 164 1.88 -8.54 10.89
CA PRO A 164 2.42 -7.94 12.11
C PRO A 164 3.96 -7.86 12.08
N LYS A 165 4.59 -8.86 11.49
CA LYS A 165 6.03 -8.93 11.21
C LYS A 165 6.28 -9.24 9.73
N ASN A 166 7.34 -9.97 9.39
CA ASN A 166 7.61 -10.39 8.02
C ASN A 166 6.99 -11.74 7.67
N LEU A 167 6.95 -12.08 6.38
CA LEU A 167 6.36 -13.31 5.88
C LEU A 167 7.01 -14.55 6.50
N ILE A 168 8.35 -14.57 6.62
CA ILE A 168 9.10 -15.67 7.23
C ILE A 168 8.52 -16.07 8.59
N GLN A 169 8.23 -15.10 9.44
CA GLN A 169 7.69 -15.34 10.79
C GLN A 169 6.21 -15.75 10.81
N HIS A 170 5.51 -15.64 9.68
CA HIS A 170 4.07 -15.87 9.57
C HIS A 170 3.69 -16.93 8.52
N ILE A 171 4.65 -17.66 7.95
CA ILE A 171 4.39 -18.69 6.93
C ILE A 171 3.35 -19.69 7.45
N ASP A 172 3.54 -20.25 8.63
CA ASP A 172 2.67 -21.30 9.17
C ASP A 172 1.26 -20.79 9.42
N GLU A 173 1.11 -19.60 10.01
CA GLU A 173 -0.19 -18.97 10.24
C GLU A 173 -0.91 -18.67 8.91
N LEU A 174 -0.21 -18.05 7.96
CA LEU A 174 -0.79 -17.64 6.69
C LEU A 174 -1.20 -18.85 5.85
N THR A 175 -0.34 -19.87 5.76
CA THR A 175 -0.62 -21.09 4.99
C THR A 175 -1.74 -21.92 5.62
N ALA A 176 -1.82 -21.99 6.94
CA ALA A 176 -2.94 -22.62 7.64
C ALA A 176 -4.27 -21.89 7.34
N LEU A 177 -4.27 -20.56 7.37
CA LEU A 177 -5.44 -19.75 7.01
C LEU A 177 -5.82 -19.93 5.53
N ALA A 178 -4.85 -19.89 4.62
CA ALA A 178 -5.08 -20.07 3.19
C ALA A 178 -5.64 -21.46 2.85
N LYS A 179 -5.17 -22.51 3.55
CA LYS A 179 -5.70 -23.87 3.43
C LYS A 179 -7.14 -23.99 3.92
N LYS A 180 -7.47 -23.30 5.02
CA LYS A 180 -8.79 -23.31 5.67
C LYS A 180 -9.83 -22.47 4.93
N TYR A 181 -9.45 -21.28 4.46
CA TYR A 181 -10.31 -20.29 3.81
C TYR A 181 -9.95 -20.14 2.34
N LYS A 182 -10.37 -21.11 1.53
CA LYS A 182 -9.98 -21.24 0.12
C LYS A 182 -10.61 -20.19 -0.81
N LYS A 183 -11.68 -19.53 -0.37
CA LYS A 183 -12.39 -18.51 -1.14
C LYS A 183 -11.98 -17.09 -0.75
N ALA A 184 -11.38 -16.91 0.43
CA ALA A 184 -10.73 -15.67 0.79
C ALA A 184 -9.40 -15.54 0.05
N THR A 185 -9.16 -14.39 -0.58
CA THR A 185 -7.86 -14.04 -1.14
C THR A 185 -7.05 -13.23 -0.13
N PHE A 186 -5.82 -13.66 0.13
CA PHE A 186 -4.87 -12.98 1.00
C PHE A 186 -3.89 -12.18 0.13
N LEU A 187 -4.14 -10.88 -0.02
CA LEU A 187 -3.20 -9.97 -0.66
C LEU A 187 -2.21 -9.45 0.40
N VAL A 188 -1.06 -10.12 0.51
CA VAL A 188 -0.02 -9.78 1.47
C VAL A 188 0.69 -8.51 1.01
N ALA A 189 0.62 -7.48 1.84
CA ALA A 189 1.19 -6.18 1.52
C ALA A 189 2.72 -6.18 1.53
N HIS A 190 3.31 -5.29 0.73
CA HIS A 190 4.72 -4.93 0.76
C HIS A 190 5.68 -6.11 0.56
N MET A 191 5.32 -7.04 -0.32
CA MET A 191 6.05 -8.29 -0.56
C MET A 191 6.29 -9.10 0.73
N GLY A 192 5.36 -9.05 1.69
CA GLY A 192 5.53 -9.72 2.98
C GLY A 192 6.47 -8.99 3.95
N ASN A 193 6.58 -7.67 3.83
CA ASN A 193 7.49 -6.81 4.59
C ASN A 193 8.99 -7.06 4.36
N HIS A 194 9.39 -7.56 3.19
CA HIS A 194 10.80 -7.79 2.82
C HIS A 194 11.32 -6.70 1.88
N GLN A 195 12.02 -5.69 2.39
CA GLN A 195 12.53 -4.58 1.57
C GLN A 195 13.86 -4.88 0.87
N GLU A 196 14.56 -5.92 1.30
CA GLU A 196 15.82 -6.40 0.76
C GLU A 196 15.88 -7.92 0.90
N LYS A 197 16.82 -8.57 0.20
CA LYS A 197 16.97 -10.01 0.29
C LYS A 197 17.67 -10.37 1.60
N GLU A 198 16.96 -11.15 2.40
CA GLU A 198 17.45 -11.75 3.64
C GLU A 198 17.32 -13.28 3.57
N ASP A 199 18.04 -13.97 4.45
CA ASP A 199 17.98 -15.43 4.56
C ASP A 199 16.55 -15.88 4.88
N GLY A 200 16.06 -16.91 4.19
CA GLY A 200 14.71 -17.45 4.40
C GLY A 200 13.62 -16.88 3.49
N VAL A 201 13.86 -15.78 2.75
CA VAL A 201 12.82 -15.18 1.87
C VAL A 201 12.46 -16.11 0.70
N ALA A 202 13.45 -16.79 0.12
CA ALA A 202 13.22 -17.71 -0.99
C ALA A 202 12.36 -18.90 -0.53
N GLU A 203 12.66 -19.45 0.63
CA GLU A 203 11.92 -20.53 1.29
C GLU A 203 10.49 -20.07 1.62
N ALA A 204 10.32 -18.84 2.12
CA ALA A 204 9.02 -18.26 2.40
C ALA A 204 8.15 -18.13 1.14
N PHE A 205 8.71 -17.58 0.05
CA PHE A 205 8.03 -17.47 -1.23
C PHE A 205 7.72 -18.84 -1.84
N PHE A 206 8.64 -19.79 -1.74
CA PHE A 206 8.40 -21.16 -2.18
C PHE A 206 7.27 -21.83 -1.38
N ALA A 207 7.24 -21.66 -0.05
CA ALA A 207 6.18 -22.23 0.80
C ALA A 207 4.78 -21.73 0.40
N ILE A 208 4.63 -20.43 0.12
CA ILE A 208 3.35 -19.85 -0.31
C ILE A 208 3.04 -20.08 -1.79
N SER A 209 3.99 -20.58 -2.58
CA SER A 209 3.82 -20.77 -4.03
C SER A 209 2.71 -21.77 -4.39
N SER A 210 2.42 -22.74 -3.52
CA SER A 210 1.37 -23.74 -3.76
C SER A 210 -0.06 -23.24 -3.47
N TYR A 211 -0.20 -22.08 -2.82
CA TYR A 211 -1.49 -21.54 -2.36
C TYR A 211 -2.03 -20.49 -3.33
N ARG A 212 -2.98 -20.90 -4.18
CA ARG A 212 -3.55 -20.05 -5.25
C ARG A 212 -4.28 -18.79 -4.76
N ASN A 213 -4.64 -18.74 -3.48
CA ASN A 213 -5.31 -17.61 -2.86
C ASN A 213 -4.37 -16.70 -2.05
N ILE A 214 -3.04 -16.86 -2.16
CA ILE A 214 -2.06 -15.93 -1.60
C ILE A 214 -1.42 -15.13 -2.74
N TYR A 215 -1.51 -13.80 -2.63
CA TYR A 215 -0.95 -12.81 -3.55
C TYR A 215 0.02 -11.90 -2.79
N LEU A 216 0.97 -11.29 -3.47
CA LEU A 216 1.85 -10.26 -2.93
C LEU A 216 1.64 -8.94 -3.68
N ASP A 217 1.55 -7.81 -2.99
CA ASP A 217 1.68 -6.50 -3.63
C ASP A 217 3.09 -5.92 -3.54
N THR A 218 3.45 -5.10 -4.53
CA THR A 218 4.74 -4.39 -4.59
C THR A 218 4.78 -3.10 -3.77
N SER A 219 3.72 -2.79 -3.03
CA SER A 219 3.57 -1.46 -2.44
C SER A 219 4.65 -1.24 -1.38
N PHE A 220 5.13 0.00 -1.26
CA PHE A 220 6.24 0.33 -0.37
C PHE A 220 7.58 -0.43 -0.61
N ASN A 221 7.68 -1.28 -1.64
CA ASN A 221 8.85 -2.08 -1.95
C ASN A 221 9.48 -1.69 -3.29
N ALA A 222 10.76 -1.34 -3.27
CA ALA A 222 11.51 -0.94 -4.48
C ALA A 222 12.54 -2.01 -4.93
N SER A 223 12.69 -3.11 -4.18
CA SER A 223 13.75 -4.09 -4.44
C SER A 223 13.41 -4.96 -5.66
N SER A 224 14.12 -4.71 -6.75
CA SER A 224 14.04 -5.52 -7.96
C SER A 224 14.45 -6.97 -7.73
N GLU A 225 15.34 -7.23 -6.77
CA GLU A 225 15.75 -8.59 -6.40
C GLU A 225 14.60 -9.36 -5.74
N ILE A 226 13.92 -8.75 -4.76
CA ILE A 226 12.77 -9.36 -4.08
C ILE A 226 11.62 -9.61 -5.06
N ILE A 227 11.31 -8.62 -5.90
CA ILE A 227 10.25 -8.75 -6.91
C ILE A 227 10.60 -9.84 -7.93
N SER A 228 11.85 -9.88 -8.42
CA SER A 228 12.31 -10.94 -9.34
C SER A 228 12.29 -12.33 -8.72
N LEU A 229 12.64 -12.43 -7.43
CA LEU A 229 12.59 -13.69 -6.68
C LEU A 229 11.14 -14.18 -6.54
N ALA A 230 10.22 -13.29 -6.16
CA ALA A 230 8.80 -13.61 -6.04
C ALA A 230 8.21 -14.04 -7.39
N LEU A 231 8.44 -13.27 -8.46
CA LEU A 231 7.96 -13.62 -9.80
C LEU A 231 8.49 -14.99 -10.27
N ARG A 232 9.74 -15.34 -9.94
CA ARG A 232 10.33 -16.64 -10.28
C ARG A 232 9.74 -17.81 -9.48
N LEU A 233 9.50 -17.62 -8.18
CA LEU A 233 9.09 -18.71 -7.28
C LEU A 233 7.56 -18.86 -7.16
N ILE A 234 6.83 -17.75 -7.20
CA ILE A 234 5.37 -17.69 -7.02
C ILE A 234 4.64 -17.62 -8.37
N GLY A 235 5.25 -16.96 -9.35
CA GLY A 235 4.70 -16.73 -10.68
C GLY A 235 4.06 -15.34 -10.84
N PRO A 236 4.01 -14.80 -12.07
CA PRO A 236 3.55 -13.44 -12.34
C PRO A 236 2.06 -13.21 -12.04
N ASP A 237 1.23 -14.26 -12.10
CA ASP A 237 -0.22 -14.14 -11.91
C ASP A 237 -0.64 -13.79 -10.47
N ARG A 238 0.29 -13.85 -9.51
CA ARG A 238 0.03 -13.59 -8.09
C ARG A 238 0.87 -12.47 -7.48
N ILE A 239 1.64 -11.76 -8.30
CA ILE A 239 2.35 -10.55 -7.90
C ILE A 239 1.62 -9.36 -8.52
N VAL A 240 1.04 -8.50 -7.69
CA VAL A 240 0.24 -7.36 -8.16
C VAL A 240 0.94 -6.05 -7.88
N PHE A 241 0.70 -5.07 -8.74
CA PHE A 241 1.19 -3.72 -8.49
C PHE A 241 0.38 -3.06 -7.35
N GLY A 242 1.09 -2.46 -6.41
CA GLY A 242 0.53 -1.53 -5.44
C GLY A 242 1.48 -0.35 -5.28
N SER A 243 0.96 0.88 -5.20
CA SER A 243 1.81 2.06 -4.96
C SER A 243 2.00 2.35 -3.49
N ASP A 244 0.99 2.13 -2.65
CA ASP A 244 0.86 2.74 -1.32
C ASP A 244 0.67 4.27 -1.41
N ALA A 245 0.09 4.77 -2.51
CA ALA A 245 -0.26 6.17 -2.65
C ALA A 245 -1.21 6.61 -1.52
N PRO A 246 -1.07 7.83 -0.99
CA PRO A 246 -0.20 8.91 -1.46
C PRO A 246 1.24 8.87 -0.91
N LEU A 247 1.60 7.92 -0.04
CA LEU A 247 2.96 7.86 0.53
C LEU A 247 4.02 7.68 -0.55
N ALA A 248 3.72 6.92 -1.60
CA ALA A 248 4.57 6.77 -2.78
C ALA A 248 4.79 8.06 -3.60
N PHE A 249 3.98 9.10 -3.37
CA PHE A 249 4.10 10.39 -4.06
C PHE A 249 4.98 11.38 -3.30
N LEU A 250 5.29 11.09 -2.04
CA LEU A 250 6.10 11.96 -1.21
C LEU A 250 7.55 11.96 -1.68
N ARG A 251 8.10 13.17 -1.81
CA ARG A 251 9.49 13.40 -2.16
C ARG A 251 10.33 13.52 -0.89
N GLY A 252 11.30 12.64 -0.74
CA GLY A 252 12.32 12.75 0.30
C GLY A 252 12.92 11.41 0.71
N LYS A 253 13.90 11.47 1.61
CA LYS A 253 14.55 10.31 2.20
C LYS A 253 13.93 9.99 3.56
N TRP A 254 13.65 8.71 3.76
CA TRP A 254 13.16 8.19 5.02
C TRP A 254 14.35 8.13 5.98
N GLU A 255 14.33 8.95 7.02
CA GLU A 255 15.40 9.02 8.01
C GLU A 255 14.83 9.13 9.43
N LYS A 256 15.59 8.65 10.40
CA LYS A 256 15.25 8.84 11.81
C LYS A 256 15.36 10.32 12.18
N SER A 257 14.29 10.87 12.75
CA SER A 257 14.28 12.20 13.36
C SER A 257 15.25 12.24 14.53
N LEU A 258 16.10 13.27 14.55
CA LEU A 258 16.96 13.56 15.70
C LEU A 258 16.15 14.13 16.88
N ILE A 259 14.97 14.69 16.62
CA ILE A 259 14.11 15.34 17.61
C ILE A 259 13.08 14.36 18.17
N TYR A 260 12.44 13.57 17.31
CA TYR A 260 11.24 12.80 17.65
C TYR A 260 11.45 11.29 17.76
N ASN A 261 12.68 10.79 17.61
CA ASN A 261 13.03 9.36 17.68
C ASN A 261 12.11 8.45 16.84
N SER A 262 11.61 8.98 15.72
CA SER A 262 10.68 8.32 14.78
C SER A 262 11.18 8.51 13.35
N ILE A 263 10.76 7.64 12.42
CA ILE A 263 11.09 7.81 11.00
C ILE A 263 10.30 8.99 10.42
N ARG A 264 10.96 9.80 9.61
CA ARG A 264 10.45 11.01 8.94
C ARG A 264 10.90 11.04 7.50
N ILE A 265 10.24 11.88 6.71
CA ILE A 265 10.63 12.16 5.33
C ILE A 265 11.36 13.49 5.32
N LYS A 266 12.68 13.46 5.10
CA LYS A 266 13.50 14.65 4.91
C LYS A 266 13.60 14.96 3.43
N GLY A 267 13.25 16.18 3.04
CA GLY A 267 13.28 16.65 1.66
C GLY A 267 13.55 18.15 1.59
N ARG A 268 13.68 18.66 0.36
CA ARG A 268 13.78 20.11 0.13
C ARG A 268 12.46 20.84 0.31
N GLU A 269 11.36 20.11 0.21
CA GLU A 269 10.02 20.65 0.34
C GLU A 269 9.67 20.90 1.81
N LYS A 270 9.23 22.12 2.11
CA LYS A 270 8.67 22.48 3.42
C LYS A 270 7.20 22.07 3.45
N TRP A 271 6.95 20.82 3.80
CA TRP A 271 5.60 20.33 3.98
C TRP A 271 4.90 21.05 5.15
N SER A 272 3.63 21.39 5.00
CA SER A 272 2.87 22.20 5.98
C SER A 272 2.73 21.53 7.36
N TRP A 273 2.91 20.21 7.42
CA TRP A 273 2.85 19.39 8.63
C TRP A 273 4.20 19.10 9.29
N LEU A 274 5.32 19.58 8.72
CA LEU A 274 6.64 19.42 9.33
C LEU A 274 6.89 20.51 10.37
N ASP A 275 7.44 20.11 11.53
CA ASP A 275 7.92 21.06 12.53
C ASP A 275 9.02 21.96 11.92
N PRO A 276 8.88 23.30 11.96
CA PRO A 276 9.89 24.22 11.44
C PRO A 276 11.30 23.99 11.99
N LYS A 277 11.44 23.68 13.29
CA LYS A 277 12.74 23.39 13.91
C LYS A 277 13.33 22.09 13.38
N GLU A 278 12.47 21.12 13.12
CA GLU A 278 12.87 19.86 12.50
C GLU A 278 13.34 20.11 11.06
N PHE A 279 12.57 20.86 10.26
CA PHE A 279 12.95 21.25 8.90
C PHE A 279 14.30 21.97 8.86
N GLU A 280 14.50 22.96 9.71
CA GLU A 280 15.77 23.69 9.82
C GLU A 280 16.95 22.78 10.19
N SER A 281 16.74 21.77 11.05
CA SER A 281 17.81 20.86 11.51
C SER A 281 18.48 20.05 10.39
N TYR A 282 17.80 19.84 9.26
CA TYR A 282 18.34 19.07 8.13
C TYR A 282 18.50 19.86 6.83
N MET A 283 18.11 21.13 6.76
CA MET A 283 18.38 22.00 5.61
C MET A 283 19.89 22.24 5.38
N ASN A 284 20.68 22.22 6.45
CA ASN A 284 22.14 22.40 6.39
C ASN A 284 22.90 21.10 6.13
N VAL A 285 22.22 19.95 6.18
CA VAL A 285 22.83 18.67 5.82
C VAL A 285 22.72 18.54 4.32
N ARG A 286 23.85 18.56 3.60
CA ARG A 286 23.89 18.06 2.22
C ARG A 286 23.38 16.62 2.28
N ILE A 287 22.13 16.40 1.88
CA ILE A 287 21.61 15.05 1.79
C ILE A 287 22.22 14.42 0.53
N SER A 288 23.48 13.99 0.63
CA SER A 288 24.12 13.16 -0.37
C SER A 288 23.34 11.85 -0.47
N GLY A 289 23.03 11.41 -1.69
CA GLY A 289 22.19 10.23 -1.88
C GLY A 289 20.72 10.43 -1.53
N CYS A 290 20.25 11.67 -1.28
CA CYS A 290 18.89 12.02 -1.69
C CYS A 290 18.90 11.96 -3.22
N TYR A 291 18.79 10.75 -3.76
CA TYR A 291 18.06 10.60 -4.98
C TYR A 291 16.71 11.20 -4.64
N THR A 292 16.51 12.44 -5.05
CA THR A 292 15.20 12.85 -5.50
C THR A 292 14.67 11.66 -6.29
N LEU A 293 13.82 10.84 -5.65
CA LEU A 293 12.86 10.03 -6.37
C LEU A 293 11.95 11.07 -7.02
N ASN A 294 12.46 11.59 -8.13
CA ASN A 294 11.91 12.66 -8.95
C ASN A 294 10.68 12.15 -9.71
N VAL A 295 10.66 10.86 -9.92
CA VAL A 295 9.48 10.12 -10.29
C VAL A 295 8.86 9.64 -8.99
N LEU A 296 7.53 9.57 -8.93
CA LEU A 296 6.78 8.81 -7.91
C LEU A 296 7.54 7.50 -7.62
N ARG A 297 7.27 6.78 -6.52
CA ARG A 297 7.79 5.40 -6.35
C ARG A 297 7.29 4.40 -7.43
N LEU A 298 7.18 4.80 -8.70
CA LEU A 298 7.29 3.98 -9.90
C LEU A 298 8.55 3.11 -9.91
N GLN A 299 9.51 3.22 -9.00
CA GLN A 299 10.49 2.14 -8.80
C GLN A 299 9.80 0.79 -8.56
N GLY A 300 8.64 0.73 -7.89
CA GLY A 300 7.88 -0.52 -7.78
C GLY A 300 7.39 -1.02 -9.14
N ILE A 301 6.81 -0.14 -9.97
CA ILE A 301 6.39 -0.45 -11.35
C ILE A 301 7.59 -0.82 -12.22
N GLN A 302 8.65 -0.02 -12.20
CA GLN A 302 9.84 -0.21 -13.01
C GLN A 302 10.57 -1.48 -12.60
N SER A 303 10.76 -1.73 -11.31
CA SER A 303 11.31 -2.98 -10.79
C SER A 303 10.44 -4.17 -11.16
N PHE A 304 9.10 -4.02 -11.11
CA PHE A 304 8.16 -5.05 -11.54
C PHE A 304 8.23 -5.34 -13.05
N LEU A 305 8.13 -4.32 -13.90
CA LEU A 305 8.24 -4.44 -15.36
C LEU A 305 9.62 -4.94 -15.79
N TRP A 306 10.68 -4.47 -15.14
CA TRP A 306 12.05 -4.90 -15.41
C TRP A 306 12.25 -6.37 -15.02
N ALA A 307 11.76 -6.78 -13.86
CA ALA A 307 11.79 -8.17 -13.43
C ALA A 307 10.95 -9.07 -14.36
N LEU A 308 9.76 -8.61 -14.78
CA LEU A 308 8.92 -9.30 -15.75
C LEU A 308 9.65 -9.47 -17.09
N LYS A 309 10.34 -8.44 -17.59
CA LYS A 309 11.16 -8.54 -18.80
C LYS A 309 12.29 -9.56 -18.67
N ILE A 310 13.02 -9.57 -17.55
CA ILE A 310 14.08 -10.57 -17.31
C ILE A 310 13.50 -11.98 -17.38
N LEU A 311 12.29 -12.19 -16.89
CA LEU A 311 11.63 -13.50 -16.92
C LEU A 311 11.10 -13.86 -18.30
N LEU A 312 10.51 -12.90 -19.04
CA LEU A 312 9.96 -13.13 -20.38
C LEU A 312 11.06 -13.32 -21.43
N ASN A 313 12.21 -12.66 -21.29
CA ASN A 313 13.36 -12.79 -22.21
C ASN A 313 14.28 -13.99 -21.92
N LYS A 314 13.95 -14.84 -20.93
CA LYS A 314 14.66 -16.09 -20.61
C LYS A 314 14.01 -17.34 -21.25
N LYS A 315 13.06 -17.15 -22.18
CA LYS A 315 12.52 -18.20 -23.06
C LYS A 315 13.10 -18.07 -24.46
#